data_AF-C6H5V4-F1
#
_entry.id   AF-C6H5V4-F1
#
_cell.length_a   1.000
_cell.length_b   1.000
_cell.length_c   1.000
_cell.angle_alpha   90.00
_cell.angle_beta   90.00
_cell.angle_gamma   90.00
#
_symmetry.space_group_name_H-M   'P 1'
#
loop_
_entity.id
_entity.type
_entity.pdbx_description
1 polymer ?
#
loop_
_entity_poly.entity_id
_entity_poly.type
_entity_poly.pdbx_seq_one_letter_code
_entity_poly.pdbx_strand_id
1 'polypeptide(L)'
;MRNFAISQASNIGQNGSARDNAFNAPLSPRIRRFEGNLITVRLCWPPDRPCKRVIDLKTPDDEYNYLEDHIADNGFDSDNIGPIIQLGEGQYDIGVASSAEAKFEFVYSHTRAVHFGTNDRLAHLHGKRQAAMIAVEKYEAASRNGVFPGTEEWFKAQIVWYRQLSQSE
;
A
#
# COMPACT_ATOMS: atom_id res chain seq x y z
N MET A 1 -0.88 -62.90 -48.74
CA MET A 1 0.50 -63.38 -48.93
C MET A 1 1.32 -62.91 -47.75
N ARG A 2 1.98 -63.86 -47.06
CA ARG A 2 2.81 -63.68 -45.88
C ARG A 2 4.20 -63.21 -46.31
N ASN A 3 4.80 -62.26 -45.62
CA ASN A 3 6.26 -62.13 -45.56
C ASN A 3 6.66 -62.01 -44.09
N PHE A 4 7.34 -63.07 -43.63
CA PHE A 4 8.17 -63.11 -42.44
C PHE A 4 9.60 -62.76 -42.87
N ALA A 5 10.27 -61.90 -42.12
CA ALA A 5 11.72 -61.96 -41.95
C ALA A 5 12.08 -61.37 -40.59
N ILE A 6 12.63 -62.23 -39.74
CA ILE A 6 13.26 -61.95 -38.46
C ILE A 6 14.73 -61.66 -38.75
N SER A 7 15.31 -60.65 -38.10
CA SER A 7 16.73 -60.71 -37.73
C SER A 7 16.96 -59.89 -36.46
N GLN A 8 17.61 -60.54 -35.50
CA GLN A 8 17.99 -60.00 -34.21
C GLN A 8 19.26 -59.15 -34.32
N ALA A 9 19.33 -58.10 -33.50
CA ALA A 9 20.60 -57.65 -32.93
C ALA A 9 20.31 -57.04 -31.55
N SER A 10 20.62 -57.81 -30.51
CA SER A 10 20.75 -57.30 -29.15
C SER A 10 21.98 -56.39 -29.09
N ASN A 11 21.84 -55.18 -28.56
CA ASN A 11 22.96 -54.54 -27.87
C ASN A 11 22.47 -53.68 -26.70
N ILE A 12 23.16 -53.91 -25.60
CA ILE A 12 22.93 -53.41 -24.26
C ILE A 12 23.30 -51.93 -24.19
N GLY A 13 22.49 -51.15 -23.48
CA GLY A 13 22.77 -49.75 -23.17
C GLY A 13 21.74 -49.17 -22.23
N GLN A 14 21.80 -49.55 -20.94
CA GLN A 14 21.27 -48.70 -19.90
C GLN A 14 22.03 -47.37 -19.92
N ASN A 15 21.31 -46.25 -20.05
CA ASN A 15 21.61 -45.03 -19.32
C ASN A 15 20.40 -44.10 -19.38
N GLY A 16 19.92 -43.74 -18.20
CA GLY A 16 18.67 -43.01 -18.01
C GLY A 16 18.73 -41.55 -18.45
N SER A 17 17.54 -41.01 -18.66
CA SER A 17 17.20 -39.66 -18.22
C SER A 17 15.68 -39.59 -18.23
N ALA A 18 15.10 -39.59 -17.03
CA ALA A 18 13.69 -39.36 -16.79
C ALA A 18 13.32 -38.00 -17.40
N ARG A 19 12.69 -38.04 -18.57
CA ARG A 19 11.93 -36.92 -19.13
C ARG A 19 10.50 -37.09 -18.68
N ASP A 20 10.24 -36.74 -17.42
CA ASP A 20 8.89 -36.60 -16.91
C ASP A 20 8.71 -35.19 -16.33
N ASN A 21 8.16 -34.34 -17.20
CA ASN A 21 7.18 -33.30 -16.92
C ASN A 21 6.96 -32.94 -15.44
N ALA A 22 7.58 -31.84 -15.01
CA ALA A 22 7.11 -31.08 -13.85
C ALA A 22 7.20 -29.57 -14.11
N PHE A 23 6.70 -29.12 -15.27
CA PHE A 23 6.27 -27.73 -15.43
C PHE A 23 4.80 -27.64 -15.00
N ASN A 24 4.58 -27.57 -13.70
CA ASN A 24 3.31 -27.16 -13.10
C ASN A 24 3.62 -26.49 -11.76
N ALA A 25 4.25 -25.32 -11.81
CA ALA A 25 4.11 -24.37 -10.72
C ALA A 25 2.78 -23.63 -10.97
N PRO A 26 1.75 -23.77 -10.12
CA PRO A 26 0.66 -22.83 -10.15
C PRO A 26 1.26 -21.49 -9.71
N LEU A 27 1.35 -20.54 -10.64
CA LEU A 27 1.44 -19.12 -10.28
C LEU A 27 0.10 -18.74 -9.66
N SER A 28 -0.11 -19.13 -8.40
CA SER A 28 -1.04 -18.40 -7.56
C SER A 28 -0.61 -16.94 -7.63
N PRO A 29 -1.53 -15.99 -7.88
CA PRO A 29 -1.21 -14.59 -7.72
C PRO A 29 -0.63 -14.47 -6.32
N ARG A 30 0.66 -14.15 -6.19
CA ARG A 30 1.21 -13.82 -4.88
C ARG A 30 0.41 -12.60 -4.46
N ILE A 31 -0.53 -12.82 -3.54
CA ILE A 31 -1.17 -11.74 -2.80
C ILE A 31 0.01 -11.04 -2.14
N ARG A 32 0.42 -9.90 -2.72
CA ARG A 32 1.61 -9.18 -2.28
C ARG A 32 1.37 -8.79 -0.82
N ARG A 33 2.29 -9.21 0.04
CA ARG A 33 2.29 -8.86 1.46
C ARG A 33 3.26 -7.71 1.62
N PHE A 34 2.86 -6.69 2.37
CA PHE A 34 3.80 -5.64 2.76
C PHE A 34 4.82 -6.24 3.74
N GLU A 35 6.09 -6.27 3.36
CA GLU A 35 7.19 -6.80 4.17
C GLU A 35 8.08 -5.65 4.64
N GLY A 36 7.70 -5.03 5.77
CA GLY A 36 8.46 -3.93 6.33
C GLY A 36 7.79 -3.31 7.55
N ASN A 37 8.57 -2.62 8.37
CA ASN A 37 8.03 -1.77 9.41
C ASN A 37 7.46 -0.50 8.77
N LEU A 38 6.20 -0.22 9.06
CA LEU A 38 5.52 0.97 8.59
C LEU A 38 5.65 2.10 9.61
N ILE A 39 5.99 3.29 9.12
CA ILE A 39 5.79 4.55 9.82
C ILE A 39 4.57 5.26 9.25
N THR A 40 3.89 6.06 10.06
CA THR A 40 2.78 6.90 9.60
C THR A 40 3.31 8.28 9.24
N VAL A 41 3.05 8.71 8.01
CA VAL A 41 3.27 10.10 7.58
C VAL A 41 1.93 10.75 7.28
N ARG A 42 1.74 11.95 7.80
CA ARG A 42 0.55 12.76 7.53
C ARG A 42 0.83 13.80 6.45
N LEU A 43 0.00 13.80 5.40
CA LEU A 43 0.06 14.75 4.29
C LEU A 43 -1.20 15.61 4.20
N CYS A 44 -1.01 16.91 4.04
CA CYS A 44 -2.03 17.84 3.57
C CYS A 44 -1.84 18.01 2.04
N TRP A 45 -2.74 17.42 1.24
CA TRP A 45 -2.61 17.24 -0.21
C TRP A 45 -3.92 17.55 -0.96
N PRO A 46 -3.95 18.38 -2.01
CA PRO A 46 -2.85 19.22 -2.45
C PRO A 46 -2.47 20.18 -1.32
N PRO A 47 -1.24 20.73 -1.32
CA PRO A 47 -0.94 21.80 -0.40
C PRO A 47 -1.99 22.91 -0.58
N ASP A 48 -2.39 23.61 0.49
CA ASP A 48 -3.30 24.78 0.45
C ASP A 48 -2.79 25.94 -0.44
N ARG A 49 -1.71 25.73 -1.19
CA ARG A 49 -1.19 26.63 -2.22
C ARG A 49 -1.74 26.24 -3.59
N PRO A 50 -2.24 27.21 -4.39
CA PRO A 50 -2.74 26.94 -5.73
C PRO A 50 -1.57 26.62 -6.68
N CYS A 51 -1.14 25.36 -6.69
CA CYS A 51 -0.41 24.80 -7.82
C CYS A 51 -1.45 24.55 -8.92
N LYS A 52 -1.46 25.41 -9.95
CA LYS A 52 -2.29 25.28 -11.16
C LYS A 52 -2.19 23.85 -11.72
N ARG A 53 -3.17 22.99 -11.35
CA ARG A 53 -3.64 21.75 -11.99
C ARG A 53 -4.56 20.90 -11.08
N VAL A 54 -4.68 21.21 -9.78
CA VAL A 54 -5.57 20.45 -8.86
C VAL A 54 -7.03 20.95 -8.85
N ILE A 55 -7.32 22.07 -9.51
CA ILE A 55 -8.66 22.68 -9.62
C ILE A 55 -9.66 21.78 -10.39
N ASP A 56 -9.20 20.73 -11.07
CA ASP A 56 -10.04 19.83 -11.85
C ASP A 56 -10.48 18.55 -11.11
N LEU A 57 -9.97 18.29 -9.89
CA LEU A 57 -10.36 17.14 -9.08
C LEU A 57 -11.70 17.45 -8.40
N LYS A 58 -12.78 16.86 -8.92
CA LYS A 58 -14.16 17.20 -8.51
C LYS A 58 -14.65 16.37 -7.34
N THR A 59 -13.95 15.28 -7.01
CA THR A 59 -14.35 14.34 -5.96
C THR A 59 -13.17 13.90 -5.09
N PRO A 60 -13.43 13.47 -3.84
CA PRO A 60 -12.41 12.87 -2.99
C PRO A 60 -11.71 11.65 -3.60
N ASP A 61 -12.40 10.88 -4.45
CA ASP A 61 -11.85 9.73 -5.15
C ASP A 61 -10.88 10.15 -6.26
N ASP A 62 -11.20 11.23 -7.01
CA ASP A 62 -10.28 11.79 -8.01
C ASP A 62 -8.99 12.31 -7.34
N GLU A 63 -9.11 12.93 -6.17
CA GLU A 63 -7.96 13.38 -5.36
C GLU A 63 -7.10 12.21 -4.88
N TYR A 64 -7.74 11.15 -4.39
CA TYR A 64 -7.06 9.92 -3.97
C TYR A 64 -6.28 9.29 -5.14
N ASN A 65 -6.94 9.09 -6.28
CA ASN A 65 -6.31 8.46 -7.44
C ASN A 65 -5.13 9.29 -7.94
N TYR A 66 -5.28 10.62 -7.98
CA TYR A 66 -4.18 11.50 -8.38
C TYR A 66 -2.99 11.45 -7.41
N LEU A 67 -3.24 11.39 -6.10
CA LEU A 67 -2.18 11.21 -5.10
C LEU A 67 -1.46 9.87 -5.30
N GLU A 68 -2.22 8.79 -5.53
CA GLU A 68 -1.67 7.45 -5.76
C GLU A 68 -0.78 7.40 -7.00
N ASP A 69 -1.26 7.93 -8.13
CA ASP A 69 -0.48 8.06 -9.37
C ASP A 69 0.78 8.91 -9.15
N HIS A 70 0.67 10.03 -8.44
CA HIS A 70 1.81 10.89 -8.15
C HIS A 70 2.87 10.19 -7.28
N ILE A 71 2.44 9.38 -6.30
CA ILE A 71 3.34 8.55 -5.48
C ILE A 71 4.07 7.53 -6.37
N ALA A 72 3.36 6.86 -7.27
CA ALA A 72 3.96 5.91 -8.20
C ALA A 72 4.98 6.59 -9.13
N ASP A 73 4.64 7.74 -9.71
CA ASP A 73 5.50 8.50 -10.62
C ASP A 73 6.79 9.00 -9.95
N ASN A 74 6.79 9.20 -8.62
CA ASN A 74 7.98 9.54 -7.84
C ASN A 74 8.82 8.31 -7.41
N GLY A 75 8.51 7.15 -8.00
CA GLY A 75 9.27 5.91 -7.84
C GLY A 75 9.06 5.26 -6.49
N PHE A 76 7.85 5.34 -5.96
CA PHE A 76 7.41 4.51 -4.85
C PHE A 76 6.50 3.40 -5.38
N ASP A 77 6.62 2.21 -4.81
CA ASP A 77 5.82 1.04 -5.15
C ASP A 77 5.12 0.50 -3.90
N SER A 78 4.38 -0.59 -4.08
CA SER A 78 3.65 -1.28 -3.00
C SER A 78 4.55 -1.81 -1.88
N ASP A 79 5.86 -1.87 -2.10
CA ASP A 79 6.82 -2.41 -1.13
C ASP A 79 7.35 -1.29 -0.23
N ASN A 80 7.31 -0.05 -0.70
CA ASN A 80 7.77 1.14 0.01
C ASN A 80 6.63 2.02 0.54
N ILE A 81 5.45 1.95 -0.07
CA ILE A 81 4.23 2.62 0.36
C ILE A 81 3.15 1.57 0.57
N GLY A 82 2.62 1.56 1.78
CA GLY A 82 1.54 0.69 2.19
C GLY A 82 0.18 1.38 2.02
N PRO A 83 -0.69 1.35 3.04
CA PRO A 83 -2.03 1.94 2.95
C PRO A 83 -1.99 3.48 2.89
N ILE A 84 -2.89 4.05 2.09
CA ILE A 84 -3.20 5.48 2.06
C ILE A 84 -4.61 5.66 2.63
N ILE A 85 -4.74 6.40 3.73
CA ILE A 85 -6.00 6.61 4.45
C ILE A 85 -6.44 8.06 4.28
N GLN A 86 -7.51 8.28 3.51
CA GLN A 86 -8.11 9.60 3.39
C GLN A 86 -8.94 9.92 4.64
N LEU A 87 -8.50 10.92 5.40
CA LEU A 87 -9.13 11.32 6.66
C LEU A 87 -10.19 12.40 6.45
N GLY A 88 -9.95 13.28 5.49
CA GLY A 88 -10.83 14.34 5.06
C GLY A 88 -10.35 14.90 3.73
N GLU A 89 -11.07 15.87 3.18
CA GLU A 89 -10.63 16.56 1.96
C GLU A 89 -9.20 17.08 2.16
N GLY A 90 -8.33 16.64 1.28
CA GLY A 90 -6.91 16.91 1.29
C GLY A 90 -6.12 16.54 2.53
N GLN A 91 -6.59 15.63 3.39
CA GLN A 91 -5.82 15.13 4.52
C GLN A 91 -5.69 13.62 4.46
N TYR A 92 -4.46 13.14 4.41
CA TYR A 92 -4.12 11.73 4.28
C TYR A 92 -3.13 11.29 5.36
N ASP A 93 -3.33 10.10 5.90
CA ASP A 93 -2.27 9.35 6.57
C ASP A 93 -1.76 8.26 5.62
N ILE A 94 -0.45 8.11 5.53
CA ILE A 94 0.21 7.17 4.61
C ILE A 94 1.14 6.28 5.41
N GLY A 95 1.02 4.97 5.21
CA GLY A 95 1.99 3.99 5.67
C GLY A 95 3.21 4.00 4.76
N VAL A 96 4.38 4.34 5.29
CA VAL A 96 5.65 4.36 4.54
C VAL A 96 6.59 3.32 5.15
N ALA A 97 7.27 2.52 4.32
CA ALA A 97 8.33 1.64 4.81
C ALA A 97 9.44 2.47 5.48
N SER A 98 9.93 2.06 6.65
CA SER A 98 11.04 2.77 7.32
C SER A 98 12.28 2.91 6.42
N SER A 99 12.52 1.97 5.51
CA SER A 99 13.60 2.04 4.51
C SER A 99 13.42 3.16 3.48
N ALA A 100 12.18 3.60 3.24
CA ALA A 100 11.82 4.64 2.27
C ALA A 100 11.58 6.02 2.92
N GLU A 101 11.62 6.12 4.26
CA GLU A 101 11.29 7.33 5.02
C GLU A 101 12.06 8.56 4.51
N ALA A 102 13.39 8.48 4.40
CA ALA A 102 14.22 9.62 4.01
C ALA A 102 13.90 10.11 2.59
N LYS A 103 13.65 9.20 1.65
CA LYS A 103 13.23 9.54 0.28
C LYS A 103 11.85 10.18 0.29
N PHE A 104 10.92 9.61 1.06
CA PHE A 104 9.56 10.11 1.17
C PHE A 104 9.53 11.52 1.77
N GLU A 105 10.28 11.75 2.84
CA GLU A 105 10.42 13.07 3.44
C GLU A 105 11.02 14.08 2.48
N PHE A 106 12.06 13.70 1.72
CA PHE A 106 12.64 14.59 0.72
C PHE A 106 11.59 15.05 -0.34
N VAL A 107 10.82 14.11 -0.89
CA VAL A 107 9.81 14.39 -1.93
C VAL A 107 8.60 15.14 -1.38
N TYR A 108 8.09 14.74 -0.21
CA TYR A 108 6.81 15.23 0.35
C TYR A 108 6.96 16.21 1.52
N SER A 109 8.16 16.71 1.81
CA SER A 109 8.41 17.68 2.89
C SER A 109 7.45 18.87 2.87
N HIS A 110 7.18 19.41 1.68
CA HIS A 110 6.31 20.57 1.47
C HIS A 110 4.82 20.36 1.78
N THR A 111 4.35 19.11 1.84
CA THR A 111 2.95 18.74 2.12
C THR A 111 2.81 18.01 3.44
N ARG A 112 3.93 17.71 4.12
CA ARG A 112 3.92 17.04 5.42
C ARG A 112 3.27 17.94 6.47
N ALA A 113 2.31 17.38 7.20
CA ALA A 113 1.72 18.02 8.36
C ALA A 113 2.10 17.26 9.64
N VAL A 114 2.36 18.04 10.70
CA VAL A 114 2.51 17.49 12.05
C VAL A 114 1.11 17.17 12.56
N HIS A 115 0.91 15.98 13.11
CA HIS A 115 -0.37 15.58 13.70
C HIS A 115 -0.83 16.60 14.74
N PHE A 116 -2.04 17.11 14.54
CA PHE A 116 -2.68 18.16 15.35
C PHE A 116 -1.84 19.45 15.48
N GLY A 117 -0.91 19.67 14.55
CA GLY A 117 -0.16 20.89 14.40
C GLY A 117 -0.90 21.92 13.54
N THR A 118 -0.26 23.06 13.30
CA THR A 118 -0.87 24.19 12.59
C THR A 118 -1.32 23.87 11.16
N ASN A 119 -0.64 22.94 10.49
CA ASN A 119 -0.93 22.56 9.10
C ASN A 119 -1.81 21.30 9.00
N ASP A 120 -2.29 20.76 10.12
CA ASP A 120 -3.22 19.65 10.12
C ASP A 120 -4.63 20.17 9.84
N ARG A 121 -5.09 19.98 8.60
CA ARG A 121 -6.38 20.52 8.12
C ARG A 121 -7.55 19.91 8.87
N LEU A 122 -7.46 18.61 9.19
CA LEU A 122 -8.50 17.91 9.94
C LEU A 122 -8.65 18.49 11.35
N ALA A 123 -7.52 18.69 12.04
CA ALA A 123 -7.50 19.32 13.36
C ALA A 123 -7.91 20.79 13.34
N HIS A 124 -7.52 21.53 12.30
CA HIS A 124 -7.88 22.93 12.12
C HIS A 124 -9.39 23.13 11.96
N LEU A 125 -10.04 22.27 11.16
CA LEU A 125 -11.48 22.39 10.87
C LEU A 125 -12.38 21.90 12.02
N HIS A 126 -11.95 20.87 12.75
CA HIS A 126 -12.82 20.17 13.70
C HIS A 126 -12.36 20.24 15.16
N GLY A 127 -11.14 20.71 15.43
CA GLY A 127 -10.48 20.56 16.72
C GLY A 127 -9.86 19.16 16.89
N LYS A 128 -8.91 19.05 17.82
CA LYS A 128 -8.04 17.86 17.94
C LYS A 128 -8.82 16.60 18.30
N ARG A 129 -9.70 16.67 19.29
CA ARG A 129 -10.53 15.54 19.71
C ARG A 129 -11.42 15.01 18.60
N GLN A 130 -12.16 15.88 17.93
CA GLN A 130 -13.04 15.48 16.84
C GLN A 130 -12.24 14.96 15.64
N ALA A 131 -11.11 15.57 15.31
CA ALA A 131 -10.20 15.08 14.29
C ALA A 131 -9.69 13.66 14.59
N ALA A 132 -9.35 13.38 15.85
CA ALA A 132 -8.96 12.04 16.28
C ALA A 132 -10.12 11.04 16.12
N MET A 133 -11.36 11.41 16.48
CA MET A 133 -12.53 10.56 16.28
C MET A 133 -12.77 10.25 14.80
N ILE A 134 -12.70 11.26 13.93
CA ILE A 134 -12.82 11.07 12.47
C ILE A 134 -11.74 10.11 11.97
N ALA A 135 -10.49 10.26 12.43
CA ALA A 135 -9.42 9.35 12.05
C ALA A 135 -9.73 7.91 12.48
N VAL A 136 -10.19 7.68 13.72
CA VAL A 136 -10.61 6.34 14.18
C VAL A 136 -11.66 5.75 13.25
N GLU A 137 -12.71 6.50 12.92
CA GLU A 137 -13.78 6.03 12.02
C GLU A 137 -13.24 5.62 10.65
N LYS A 138 -12.32 6.40 10.09
CA LYS A 138 -11.70 6.14 8.79
C LYS A 138 -10.81 4.91 8.80
N TYR A 139 -9.96 4.75 9.82
CA TYR A 139 -9.13 3.56 9.97
C TYR A 139 -9.96 2.30 10.22
N GLU A 140 -11.03 2.38 11.02
CA GLU A 140 -11.94 1.25 11.24
C GLU A 140 -12.72 0.87 9.97
N ALA A 141 -13.18 1.85 9.20
CA ALA A 141 -13.85 1.62 7.94
C ALA A 141 -12.92 0.92 6.93
N ALA A 142 -11.69 1.41 6.79
CA ALA A 142 -10.67 0.77 5.97
C ALA A 142 -10.35 -0.66 6.48
N SER A 143 -10.27 -0.86 7.79
CA SER A 143 -10.03 -2.18 8.38
C SER A 143 -11.15 -3.18 8.06
N ARG A 144 -12.42 -2.75 8.06
CA ARG A 144 -13.58 -3.59 7.71
C ARG A 144 -13.63 -3.94 6.22
N ASN A 145 -13.16 -3.05 5.35
CA ASN A 145 -13.16 -3.27 3.89
C ASN A 145 -12.04 -4.21 3.41
N GLY A 146 -11.15 -4.63 4.33
CA GLY A 146 -9.99 -5.47 4.03
C GLY A 146 -8.73 -4.62 3.94
N VAL A 147 -7.73 -4.96 4.74
CA VAL A 147 -6.43 -4.29 4.73
C VAL A 147 -5.45 -5.03 3.82
N PHE A 148 -4.41 -4.32 3.38
CA PHE A 148 -3.28 -4.94 2.71
C PHE A 148 -2.63 -5.98 3.64
N PRO A 149 -2.45 -7.24 3.22
CA PRO A 149 -1.82 -8.25 4.05
C PRO A 149 -0.45 -7.79 4.56
N GLY A 150 -0.20 -7.96 5.86
CA GLY A 150 1.04 -7.50 6.51
C GLY A 150 0.93 -6.11 7.14
N THR A 151 -0.20 -5.42 7.03
CA THR A 151 -0.42 -4.07 7.59
C THR A 151 -1.38 -4.06 8.78
N GLU A 152 -1.88 -5.22 9.21
CA GLU A 152 -2.94 -5.36 10.22
C GLU A 152 -2.55 -4.73 11.56
N GLU A 153 -1.34 -5.00 12.04
CA GLU A 153 -0.84 -4.45 13.31
C GLU A 153 -0.61 -2.95 13.23
N TRP A 154 -0.23 -2.42 12.06
CA TRP A 154 -0.11 -0.99 11.85
C TRP A 154 -1.48 -0.30 11.97
N PHE A 155 -2.52 -0.84 11.32
CA PHE A 155 -3.90 -0.33 11.46
C PHE A 155 -4.36 -0.33 12.92
N LYS A 156 -4.15 -1.44 13.64
CA LYS A 156 -4.49 -1.54 15.07
C LYS A 156 -3.78 -0.48 15.90
N ALA A 157 -2.47 -0.27 15.67
CA ALA A 157 -1.69 0.73 16.37
C ALA A 157 -2.22 2.15 16.12
N GLN A 158 -2.57 2.49 14.87
CA GLN A 158 -3.13 3.81 14.55
C GLN A 158 -4.50 4.03 15.22
N ILE A 159 -5.39 3.03 15.18
CA ILE A 159 -6.69 3.10 15.84
C ILE A 159 -6.52 3.35 17.35
N VAL A 160 -5.63 2.60 18.01
CA VAL A 160 -5.35 2.77 19.45
C VAL A 160 -4.82 4.18 19.73
N TRP A 161 -3.86 4.65 18.94
CA TRP A 161 -3.26 5.96 19.11
C TRP A 161 -4.28 7.10 18.98
N TYR A 162 -5.11 7.11 17.93
CA TYR A 162 -6.16 8.12 17.78
C TYR A 162 -7.24 8.02 18.86
N ARG A 163 -7.62 6.81 19.30
CA ARG A 163 -8.59 6.65 20.41
C ARG A 163 -8.08 7.27 21.70
N GLN A 164 -6.82 7.03 22.06
CA GLN A 164 -6.21 7.64 23.24
C GLN A 164 -6.26 9.17 23.19
N LEU A 165 -6.02 9.75 22.00
CA LEU A 165 -6.09 11.19 21.78
C LEU A 165 -7.52 11.74 21.84
N SER A 166 -8.51 10.99 21.32
CA SER A 166 -9.93 11.38 21.42
C SER A 166 -10.48 11.37 22.87
N GLN A 167 -9.82 10.63 23.76
CA GLN A 167 -10.17 10.53 25.18
C GLN A 167 -9.37 11.49 26.07
N SER A 168 -8.30 12.07 25.53
CA SER A 168 -7.44 13.02 26.24
C SER A 168 -7.98 14.44 26.08
N GLU A 169 -9.19 14.69 26.59
CA GLU A 169 -9.80 16.02 26.78
C GLU A 169 -10.91 15.94 27.85
#